data_AF-A0A0T2L0B9-F1
#
_entry.id   AF-A0A0T2L0B9-F1
#
_cell.length_a   1.000
_cell.length_b   1.000
_cell.length_c   1.000
_cell.angle_alpha   90.00
_cell.angle_beta   90.00
_cell.angle_gamma   90.00
#
_symmetry.space_group_name_H-M   'P 1'
#
loop_
_entity.id
_entity.type
_entity.pdbx_description
1 polymer ?
#
loop_
_entity_poly.entity_id
_entity_poly.type
_entity_poly.pdbx_seq_one_letter_code
_entity_poly.pdbx_strand_id
1 'polypeptide(L)'
;MSETTSAVEGPRRRDIASGVVMVGMAIAVWWPAFTLGAWGQLFFEQILTVWAASTAAFVYVLTERRPAGARIWRAFVLLLPSAWILLMFALNDESADLFEFLLTLAGIVAVLIGIPFTLWVLVRIVWPDFSASTSRRTKGLIVLVVLGVALVSFVLGLNQSRFLTCGDFEISGNSQPPGCTPEPVDSP
;
A
#
# COMPACT_ATOMS: atom_id res chain seq x y z
N MET A 1 -3.59 44.35 12.53
CA MET A 1 -3.54 43.68 11.21
C MET A 1 -2.83 42.31 11.28
N SER A 2 -2.88 41.58 12.41
CA SER A 2 -2.26 40.23 12.55
C SER A 2 -3.25 39.10 12.85
N GLU A 3 -4.51 39.40 13.18
CA GLU A 3 -5.48 38.39 13.61
C GLU A 3 -6.15 37.63 12.46
N THR A 4 -6.26 38.24 11.27
CA THR A 4 -6.92 37.63 10.12
C THR A 4 -6.03 36.63 9.37
N THR A 5 -4.71 36.75 9.46
CA THR A 5 -3.78 35.83 8.79
C THR A 5 -3.78 34.44 9.44
N SER A 6 -3.79 34.36 10.77
CA SER A 6 -3.72 33.07 11.48
C SER A 6 -4.98 32.20 11.31
N ALA A 7 -6.16 32.81 11.16
CA ALA A 7 -7.43 32.10 11.02
C ALA A 7 -7.59 31.40 9.66
N VAL A 8 -7.01 31.95 8.58
CA VAL A 8 -7.09 31.40 7.21
C VAL A 8 -6.00 30.34 6.96
N GLU A 9 -4.90 30.39 7.70
CA GLU A 9 -3.73 29.52 7.50
C GLU A 9 -3.95 28.09 8.03
N GLY A 10 -4.75 27.95 9.10
CA GLY A 10 -5.10 26.65 9.69
C GLY A 10 -5.87 25.71 8.75
N PRO A 11 -6.99 26.16 8.14
CA PRO A 11 -7.74 25.35 7.17
C PRO A 11 -6.90 24.97 5.95
N ARG A 12 -6.20 25.93 5.34
CA ARG A 12 -5.36 25.70 4.15
C ARG A 12 -4.27 24.66 4.41
N ARG A 13 -3.60 24.71 5.57
CA ARG A 13 -2.55 23.74 5.94
C ARG A 13 -3.10 22.31 6.12
N ARG A 14 -4.34 22.17 6.63
CA ARG A 14 -5.02 20.87 6.76
C ARG A 14 -5.43 20.29 5.41
N ASP A 15 -5.87 21.13 4.48
CA ASP A 15 -6.24 20.70 3.13
C ASP A 15 -5.00 20.23 2.35
N ILE A 16 -3.89 20.96 2.45
CA ILE A 16 -2.60 20.57 1.86
C ILE A 16 -2.14 19.22 2.44
N ALA A 17 -2.17 19.06 3.76
CA ALA A 17 -1.81 17.80 4.40
C ALA A 17 -2.72 16.64 3.92
N SER A 18 -4.03 16.89 3.79
CA SER A 18 -4.98 15.88 3.29
C SER A 18 -4.68 15.47 1.87
N GLY A 19 -4.35 16.44 1.00
CA GLY A 19 -3.96 16.19 -0.38
C GLY A 19 -2.68 15.35 -0.45
N VAL A 20 -1.64 15.70 0.31
CA VAL A 20 -0.38 14.93 0.35
C VAL A 20 -0.61 13.49 0.80
N VAL A 21 -1.42 13.29 1.84
CA VAL A 21 -1.77 11.94 2.33
C VAL A 21 -2.50 11.14 1.26
N MET A 22 -3.50 11.75 0.62
CA MET A 22 -4.29 11.11 -0.42
C MET A 22 -3.42 10.69 -1.62
N VAL A 23 -2.58 11.61 -2.10
CA VAL A 23 -1.66 11.35 -3.22
C VAL A 23 -0.64 10.27 -2.84
N GLY A 24 -0.04 10.35 -1.65
CA GLY A 24 0.92 9.34 -1.18
C GLY A 24 0.30 7.94 -1.08
N MET A 25 -0.92 7.82 -0.57
CA MET A 25 -1.64 6.55 -0.51
C MET A 25 -2.00 6.02 -1.91
N ALA A 26 -2.41 6.89 -2.82
CA ALA A 26 -2.69 6.52 -4.21
C ALA A 26 -1.42 6.01 -4.93
N ILE A 27 -0.28 6.70 -4.77
CA ILE A 27 1.02 6.32 -5.34
C ILE A 27 1.52 4.98 -4.78
N ALA A 28 1.17 4.64 -3.54
CA ALA A 28 1.61 3.37 -2.99
C ALA A 28 0.71 2.19 -3.39
N VAL A 29 -0.59 2.42 -3.61
CA VAL A 29 -1.53 1.34 -3.89
C VAL A 29 -1.62 0.96 -5.37
N TRP A 30 -1.36 1.90 -6.29
CA TRP A 30 -1.59 1.67 -7.73
C TRP A 30 -0.76 0.50 -8.27
N TRP A 31 0.52 0.40 -7.91
CA TRP A 31 1.41 -0.63 -8.45
C TRP A 31 1.02 -2.04 -7.99
N PRO A 32 0.86 -2.33 -6.69
CA PRO A 32 0.34 -3.63 -6.22
C PRO A 32 -1.02 -4.00 -6.85
N ALA A 33 -1.91 -3.04 -7.04
CA ALA A 33 -3.21 -3.29 -7.64
C ALA A 33 -3.08 -3.62 -9.14
N PHE A 34 -2.23 -2.89 -9.86
CA PHE A 34 -1.92 -3.15 -11.25
C PHE A 34 -1.27 -4.52 -11.45
N THR A 35 -0.27 -4.87 -10.64
CA THR A 35 0.42 -6.15 -10.76
C THR A 35 -0.50 -7.33 -10.46
N LEU A 36 -1.40 -7.18 -9.48
CA LEU A 36 -2.43 -8.17 -9.22
C LEU A 36 -3.38 -8.35 -10.43
N GLY A 37 -3.71 -7.27 -11.14
CA GLY A 37 -4.52 -7.34 -12.36
C GLY A 37 -3.78 -7.99 -13.54
N ALA A 38 -2.50 -7.68 -13.73
CA ALA A 38 -1.75 -8.13 -14.89
C ALA A 38 -1.14 -9.54 -14.74
N TRP A 39 -0.69 -9.93 -13.54
CA TRP A 39 -0.08 -11.25 -13.29
C TRP A 39 -0.92 -12.17 -12.41
N GLY A 40 -2.01 -11.67 -11.79
CA GLY A 40 -2.82 -12.45 -10.86
C GLY A 40 -2.16 -12.72 -9.51
N GLN A 41 -0.99 -12.11 -9.27
CA GLN A 41 -0.18 -12.34 -8.07
C GLN A 41 0.52 -11.05 -7.62
N LEU A 42 0.92 -11.02 -6.35
CA LEU A 42 1.77 -9.97 -5.81
C LEU A 42 3.23 -10.43 -5.86
N PHE A 43 4.13 -9.52 -6.21
CA PHE A 43 5.56 -9.81 -6.21
C PHE A 43 6.15 -9.69 -4.81
N PHE A 44 7.34 -10.28 -4.65
CA PHE A 44 8.08 -10.27 -3.39
C PHE A 44 8.35 -8.84 -2.91
N GLU A 45 8.56 -7.89 -3.83
CA GLU A 45 8.83 -6.49 -3.51
C GLU A 45 7.69 -5.85 -2.72
N GLN A 46 6.42 -6.11 -3.06
CA GLN A 46 5.30 -5.54 -2.32
C GLN A 46 5.21 -6.15 -0.92
N ILE A 47 5.45 -7.46 -0.78
CA ILE A 47 5.47 -8.15 0.51
C ILE A 47 6.60 -7.61 1.40
N LEU A 48 7.82 -7.50 0.86
CA LEU A 48 8.97 -6.96 1.59
C LEU A 48 8.81 -5.48 1.92
N THR A 49 8.13 -4.70 1.07
CA THR A 49 7.80 -3.30 1.36
C THR A 49 6.89 -3.19 2.59
N VAL A 50 5.84 -4.02 2.67
CA VAL A 50 4.95 -4.07 3.84
C VAL A 50 5.72 -4.49 5.09
N TRP A 51 6.61 -5.47 4.97
CA TRP A 51 7.47 -5.90 6.07
C TRP A 51 8.40 -4.77 6.55
N ALA A 52 9.08 -4.08 5.63
CA ALA A 52 9.98 -2.99 5.95
C ALA A 52 9.23 -1.83 6.64
N ALA A 53 8.08 -1.44 6.10
CA ALA A 53 7.24 -0.39 6.67
C ALA A 53 6.71 -0.76 8.07
N SER A 54 6.28 -2.01 8.25
CA SER A 54 5.79 -2.50 9.54
C SER A 54 6.91 -2.57 10.58
N THR A 55 8.11 -2.98 10.18
CA THR A 55 9.30 -3.00 11.05
C THR A 55 9.70 -1.59 11.49
N ALA A 56 9.72 -0.63 10.57
CA ALA A 56 10.00 0.77 10.90
C ALA A 56 8.94 1.34 11.87
N ALA A 57 7.65 1.06 11.62
CA ALA A 57 6.57 1.46 12.51
C ALA A 57 6.66 0.77 13.88
N PHE A 58 7.10 -0.49 13.94
CA PHE A 58 7.30 -1.22 15.19
C PHE A 58 8.37 -0.54 16.05
N VAL A 59 9.52 -0.22 15.47
CA VAL A 59 10.59 0.52 16.15
C VAL A 59 10.08 1.87 16.66
N TYR A 60 9.30 2.59 15.86
CA TYR A 60 8.68 3.83 16.31
C TYR A 60 7.75 3.63 17.52
N VAL A 61 6.85 2.64 17.47
CA VAL A 61 5.91 2.36 18.56
C VAL A 61 6.63 2.04 19.88
N LEU A 62 7.80 1.40 19.82
CA LEU A 62 8.64 1.15 21.00
C LEU A 62 9.14 2.46 21.65
N THR A 63 9.38 3.50 20.87
CA THR A 63 9.82 4.81 21.36
C THR A 63 8.67 5.71 21.84
N GLU A 64 7.43 5.43 21.44
CA GLU A 64 6.27 6.29 21.72
C GLU A 64 5.80 6.17 23.18
N ARG A 65 5.77 7.26 23.97
CA ARG A 65 5.33 7.28 25.40
C ARG A 65 3.80 7.15 25.63
N ARG A 66 3.11 6.30 24.87
CA ARG A 66 1.66 6.01 25.01
C ARG A 66 1.33 5.01 26.14
N PRO A 67 0.06 4.96 26.62
CA PRO A 67 -0.38 3.94 27.58
C PRO A 67 -0.12 2.52 27.06
N ALA A 68 0.37 1.65 27.96
CA ALA A 68 0.96 0.36 27.61
C ALA A 68 0.04 -0.55 26.77
N GLY A 69 -1.27 -0.59 27.06
CA GLY A 69 -2.22 -1.47 26.36
C GLY A 69 -2.32 -1.21 24.86
N ALA A 70 -2.48 0.06 24.45
CA ALA A 70 -2.55 0.42 23.04
C ALA A 70 -1.20 0.27 22.31
N ARG A 71 -0.08 0.41 23.04
CA ARG A 71 1.27 0.20 22.52
C ARG A 71 1.51 -1.28 22.21
N ILE A 72 1.18 -2.17 23.15
CA ILE A 72 1.38 -3.61 23.01
C ILE A 72 0.56 -4.18 21.85
N TRP A 73 -0.71 -3.78 21.71
CA TRP A 73 -1.54 -4.23 20.58
C TRP A 73 -0.97 -3.82 19.22
N ARG A 74 -0.54 -2.55 19.07
CA ARG A 74 0.09 -2.08 17.83
C ARG A 74 1.39 -2.81 17.54
N ALA A 75 2.23 -3.00 18.57
CA ALA A 75 3.48 -3.73 18.44
C ALA A 75 3.23 -5.18 17.96
N PHE A 76 2.20 -5.85 18.50
CA PHE A 76 1.82 -7.20 18.09
C PHE A 76 1.39 -7.26 16.61
N VAL A 77 0.51 -6.34 16.16
CA VAL A 77 0.08 -6.27 14.75
C VAL A 77 1.25 -5.99 13.81
N LEU A 78 2.21 -5.17 14.23
CA LEU A 78 3.38 -4.82 13.41
C LEU A 78 4.45 -5.92 13.37
N LEU A 79 4.43 -6.87 14.31
CA LEU A 79 5.25 -8.07 14.25
C LEU A 79 4.68 -9.12 13.31
N LEU A 80 3.41 -9.01 12.90
CA LEU A 80 2.72 -10.00 12.09
C LEU A 80 3.44 -10.28 10.75
N PRO A 81 3.95 -9.28 9.99
CA PRO A 81 4.73 -9.53 8.78
C PRO A 81 6.07 -10.25 9.06
N SER A 82 6.73 -9.94 10.17
CA SER A 82 7.99 -10.61 10.55
C SER A 82 7.73 -12.05 11.01
N ALA A 83 6.67 -12.27 11.79
CA ALA A 83 6.23 -13.61 12.20
C ALA A 83 5.83 -14.45 10.98
N TRP A 84 5.15 -13.84 10.00
CA TRP A 84 4.81 -14.49 8.74
C TRP A 84 6.03 -14.97 7.97
N ILE A 85 7.05 -14.12 7.78
CA ILE A 85 8.29 -14.51 7.10
C ILE A 85 8.96 -15.67 7.84
N LEU A 86 9.04 -15.60 9.17
CA LEU A 86 9.60 -16.68 9.99
C LEU A 86 8.80 -17.99 9.86
N LEU A 87 7.48 -17.91 9.78
CA LEU A 87 6.61 -19.07 9.54
C LEU A 87 6.83 -19.65 8.13
N MET A 88 7.01 -18.82 7.11
CA MET A 88 7.35 -19.29 5.75
C MET A 88 8.67 -20.08 5.74
N PHE A 89 9.68 -19.63 6.49
CA PHE A 89 10.93 -20.38 6.64
C PHE A 89 10.76 -21.68 7.43
N ALA A 90 9.89 -21.70 8.43
CA ALA A 90 9.71 -22.84 9.34
C ALA A 90 8.75 -23.92 8.81
N LEU A 91 7.77 -23.53 7.99
CA LEU A 91 6.69 -24.39 7.46
C LEU A 91 6.88 -24.72 5.99
N ASN A 92 8.13 -24.80 5.51
CA ASN A 92 8.47 -25.06 4.11
C ASN A 92 8.20 -26.53 3.68
N ASP A 93 7.03 -27.06 4.05
CA ASP A 93 6.55 -28.40 3.70
C ASP A 93 5.45 -28.30 2.63
N GLU A 94 5.63 -29.07 1.57
CA GLU A 94 4.66 -29.26 0.49
C GLU A 94 3.44 -30.03 1.01
N SER A 95 2.37 -29.36 1.44
CA SER A 95 0.99 -29.91 1.34
C SER A 95 -0.08 -29.01 1.97
N ALA A 96 -0.86 -28.34 1.12
CA ALA A 96 -2.32 -28.38 1.09
C ALA A 96 -2.82 -27.22 0.22
N ASP A 97 -3.47 -27.51 -0.92
CA ASP A 97 -4.01 -26.50 -1.86
C ASP A 97 -4.91 -25.45 -1.16
N LEU A 98 -5.64 -25.85 -0.12
CA LEU A 98 -6.48 -24.93 0.66
C LEU A 98 -5.65 -23.97 1.54
N PHE A 99 -4.53 -24.43 2.08
CA PHE A 99 -3.62 -23.60 2.85
C PHE A 99 -2.95 -22.59 1.94
N GLU A 100 -2.41 -23.02 0.80
CA GLU A 100 -1.81 -22.12 -0.21
C GLU A 100 -2.77 -21.04 -0.71
N PHE A 101 -4.03 -21.39 -0.98
CA PHE A 101 -5.07 -20.42 -1.34
C PHE A 101 -5.33 -19.41 -0.22
N LEU A 102 -5.47 -19.86 1.03
CA LEU A 102 -5.67 -18.98 2.18
C LEU A 102 -4.46 -18.07 2.43
N LEU A 103 -3.24 -18.58 2.25
CA LEU A 103 -2.02 -17.78 2.38
C LEU A 103 -1.95 -16.70 1.29
N THR A 104 -2.29 -17.06 0.04
CA THR A 104 -2.33 -16.11 -1.08
C THR A 104 -3.39 -15.04 -0.86
N LEU A 105 -4.61 -15.41 -0.46
CA LEU A 105 -5.67 -14.46 -0.15
C LEU A 105 -5.27 -13.56 1.03
N ALA A 106 -4.70 -14.12 2.09
CA ALA A 106 -4.20 -13.36 3.23
C ALA A 106 -3.08 -12.39 2.81
N GLY A 107 -2.17 -12.80 1.93
CA GLY A 107 -1.13 -11.95 1.35
C GLY A 107 -1.70 -10.79 0.53
N ILE A 108 -2.70 -11.05 -0.31
CA ILE A 108 -3.41 -10.02 -1.09
C ILE A 108 -4.08 -9.01 -0.16
N VAL A 109 -4.83 -9.49 0.83
CA VAL A 109 -5.48 -8.63 1.82
C VAL A 109 -4.44 -7.86 2.64
N ALA A 110 -3.36 -8.51 3.06
CA ALA A 110 -2.29 -7.89 3.84
C ALA A 110 -1.54 -6.82 3.06
N VAL A 111 -1.36 -6.97 1.75
CA VAL A 111 -0.71 -5.93 0.93
C VAL A 111 -1.67 -4.80 0.60
N LEU A 112 -2.87 -5.12 0.13
CA LEU A 112 -3.88 -4.11 -0.24
C LEU A 112 -4.35 -3.28 0.96
N ILE A 113 -4.40 -3.86 2.16
CA ILE A 113 -4.77 -3.15 3.39
C ILE A 113 -3.52 -2.66 4.13
N GLY A 114 -2.47 -3.47 4.19
CA GLY A 114 -1.25 -3.15 4.94
C GLY A 114 -0.49 -1.98 4.35
N ILE A 115 -0.43 -1.81 3.03
CA ILE A 115 0.20 -0.63 2.41
C ILE A 115 -0.52 0.67 2.79
N PRO A 116 -1.84 0.84 2.58
CA PRO A 116 -2.53 2.06 3.00
C PRO A 116 -2.57 2.20 4.53
N PHE A 117 -2.62 1.10 5.29
CA PHE A 117 -2.54 1.14 6.75
C PHE A 117 -1.17 1.60 7.24
N THR A 118 -0.07 1.08 6.70
CA THR A 118 1.30 1.49 7.06
C THR A 118 1.54 2.93 6.69
N LEU A 119 1.07 3.39 5.52
CA LEU A 119 1.07 4.82 5.17
C LEU A 119 0.22 5.65 6.11
N TRP A 120 -0.95 5.17 6.50
CA TRP A 120 -1.79 5.85 7.48
C TRP A 120 -1.09 5.96 8.84
N VAL A 121 -0.40 4.90 9.27
CA VAL A 121 0.42 4.90 10.49
C VAL A 121 1.58 5.88 10.34
N LEU A 122 2.34 5.87 9.25
CA LEU A 122 3.42 6.82 8.97
C LEU A 122 2.91 8.26 8.98
N VAL A 123 1.77 8.53 8.35
CA VAL A 123 1.12 9.85 8.36
C VAL A 123 0.74 10.26 9.77
N ARG A 124 0.23 9.32 10.59
CA ARG A 124 -0.10 9.60 11.99
C ARG A 124 1.15 9.86 12.85
N ILE A 125 2.27 9.23 12.52
CA ILE A 125 3.56 9.38 13.18
C ILE A 125 4.17 10.74 12.83
N VAL A 126 4.20 11.08 11.54
CA VAL A 126 4.78 12.32 11.01
C VAL A 126 3.88 13.52 11.31
N TRP A 127 2.57 13.34 11.30
CA TRP A 127 1.57 14.39 11.47
C TRP A 127 0.43 13.97 12.43
N PRO A 128 0.69 13.87 13.74
CA PRO A 128 -0.29 13.38 14.72
C PRO A 128 -1.59 14.19 14.75
N ASP A 129 -1.51 15.51 14.57
CA ASP A 129 -2.65 16.43 14.54
C ASP A 129 -3.58 16.21 13.34
N PHE A 130 -3.06 15.65 12.25
CA PHE A 130 -3.85 15.32 11.07
C PHE A 130 -4.90 14.26 11.39
N SER A 131 -4.55 13.25 12.19
CA SER A 131 -5.47 12.16 12.52
C SER A 131 -6.64 12.60 13.42
N ALA A 132 -6.38 13.53 14.33
CA ALA A 132 -7.33 13.98 15.35
C ALA A 132 -8.27 15.09 14.83
N SER A 133 -7.78 15.98 13.97
CA SER A 133 -8.54 17.16 13.52
C SER A 133 -9.27 16.98 12.18
N THR A 134 -8.99 15.91 11.43
CA THR A 134 -9.60 15.69 10.11
C THR A 134 -11.03 15.14 10.22
N SER A 135 -11.95 15.79 9.50
CA SER A 135 -13.38 15.43 9.47
C SER A 135 -13.60 14.00 8.93
N ARG A 136 -14.68 13.35 9.37
CA ARG A 136 -15.07 12.01 8.85
C ARG A 136 -15.32 12.04 7.34
N ARG A 137 -15.83 13.16 6.81
CA ARG A 137 -16.07 13.34 5.37
C ARG A 137 -14.78 13.32 4.56
N THR A 138 -13.76 14.07 5.00
CA THR A 138 -12.45 14.10 4.35
C THR A 138 -11.77 12.73 4.40
N LYS A 139 -11.86 12.03 5.53
CA LYS A 139 -11.35 10.64 5.65
C LYS A 139 -12.06 9.70 4.67
N GLY A 140 -13.39 9.79 4.58
CA GLY A 140 -14.18 9.03 3.62
C GLY A 140 -13.79 9.33 2.16
N LEU A 141 -13.55 10.59 1.83
CA LEU A 141 -13.07 10.99 0.50
C LEU A 141 -11.69 10.41 0.18
N ILE A 142 -10.74 10.46 1.12
CA ILE A 142 -9.42 9.84 0.93
C ILE A 142 -9.55 8.35 0.65
N VAL A 143 -10.32 7.64 1.47
CA VAL A 143 -10.54 6.19 1.29
C VAL A 143 -11.18 5.90 -0.07
N LEU A 144 -12.22 6.66 -0.44
CA LEU A 144 -12.90 6.51 -1.72
C LEU A 144 -11.94 6.71 -2.90
N VAL A 145 -11.10 7.74 -2.86
CA VAL A 145 -10.12 8.02 -3.92
C VAL A 145 -9.07 6.92 -4.00
N VAL A 146 -8.51 6.50 -2.87
CA VAL A 146 -7.49 5.43 -2.84
C VAL A 146 -8.06 4.11 -3.37
N LEU A 147 -9.28 3.74 -2.96
CA LEU A 147 -9.97 2.56 -3.48
C LEU A 147 -10.30 2.69 -4.97
N GLY A 148 -10.70 3.88 -5.41
CA GLY A 148 -10.96 4.17 -6.82
C GLY A 148 -9.70 4.00 -7.67
N VAL A 149 -8.57 4.56 -7.23
CA VAL A 149 -7.27 4.39 -7.90
C VAL A 149 -6.88 2.92 -7.93
N ALA A 150 -6.96 2.20 -6.81
CA ALA A 150 -6.65 0.77 -6.76
C ALA A 150 -7.51 -0.04 -7.74
N LEU A 151 -8.83 0.22 -7.79
CA LEU A 151 -9.74 -0.46 -8.70
C LEU A 151 -9.40 -0.17 -10.17
N VAL A 152 -9.15 1.10 -10.50
CA VAL A 152 -8.77 1.50 -11.87
C VAL A 152 -7.45 0.87 -12.26
N SER A 153 -6.43 0.89 -11.39
CA SER A 153 -5.13 0.25 -11.63
C SER A 153 -5.26 -1.26 -11.83
N PHE A 154 -6.11 -1.93 -11.04
CA PHE A 154 -6.40 -3.35 -11.24
C PHE A 154 -7.05 -3.64 -12.60
N VAL A 155 -8.05 -2.84 -12.98
CA VAL A 155 -8.70 -2.96 -14.29
C VAL A 155 -7.71 -2.67 -15.44
N LEU A 156 -6.82 -1.70 -15.27
CA LEU A 156 -5.73 -1.44 -16.22
C LEU A 156 -4.80 -2.65 -16.33
N GLY A 157 -4.45 -3.30 -15.22
CA GLY A 157 -3.66 -4.54 -15.21
C GLY A 157 -4.33 -5.66 -16.03
N LEU A 158 -5.64 -5.88 -15.83
CA LEU A 158 -6.41 -6.86 -16.62
C LEU A 158 -6.45 -6.57 -18.13
N ASN A 159 -6.29 -5.30 -18.50
CA ASN A 159 -6.36 -4.83 -19.89
C ASN A 159 -4.99 -4.41 -20.44
N GLN A 160 -3.89 -4.82 -19.79
CA GLN A 160 -2.53 -4.37 -20.11
C GLN A 160 -2.17 -4.53 -21.58
N SER A 161 -2.62 -5.61 -22.23
CA SER A 161 -2.31 -5.92 -23.63
C SER A 161 -2.87 -4.94 -24.66
N ARG A 162 -3.77 -4.04 -24.24
CA ARG A 162 -4.36 -3.00 -25.11
C ARG A 162 -3.54 -1.71 -25.18
N PHE A 163 -2.63 -1.48 -24.24
CA PHE A 163 -1.89 -0.22 -24.14
C PHE A 163 -0.42 -0.37 -23.77
N LEU A 164 0.03 -1.56 -23.35
CA LEU A 164 1.43 -1.91 -23.14
C LEU A 164 1.80 -3.10 -24.02
N THR A 165 3.05 -3.11 -24.45
CA THR A 165 3.66 -4.22 -25.18
C THR A 165 4.47 -5.10 -24.22
N CYS A 166 4.83 -6.31 -24.66
CA CYS A 166 5.77 -7.15 -23.91
C CYS A 166 7.13 -6.46 -23.71
N GLY A 167 7.57 -5.62 -24.67
CA GLY A 167 8.82 -4.88 -24.59
C GLY A 167 8.83 -3.81 -23.49
N ASP A 168 7.70 -3.12 -23.28
CA ASP A 168 7.56 -2.14 -22.18
C ASP A 168 7.85 -2.75 -20.81
N PHE A 169 7.38 -3.99 -20.58
CA PHE A 169 7.63 -4.72 -19.33
C PHE A 169 9.08 -5.15 -19.20
N GLU A 170 9.68 -5.65 -20.29
CA GLU A 170 11.06 -6.13 -20.31
C GLU A 170 12.07 -4.98 -20.11
N ILE A 171 11.85 -3.84 -20.76
CA ILE A 171 12.65 -2.62 -20.59
C ILE A 171 12.58 -2.14 -19.12
N SER A 172 11.41 -2.28 -18.50
CA SER A 172 11.20 -1.95 -17.09
C SER A 172 11.81 -3.00 -16.14
N GLY A 173 12.44 -4.06 -16.66
CA GLY A 173 13.03 -5.14 -15.88
C GLY A 173 12.02 -6.11 -15.26
N ASN A 174 10.77 -6.09 -15.72
CA ASN A 174 9.72 -7.00 -15.27
C ASN A 174 9.62 -8.23 -16.18
N SER A 175 9.08 -9.33 -15.63
CA SER A 175 8.69 -10.46 -16.45
C SER A 175 7.45 -10.12 -17.28
N GLN A 176 7.35 -10.69 -18.48
CA GLN A 176 6.21 -10.45 -19.37
C GLN A 176 4.92 -11.03 -18.76
N PRO A 177 3.85 -10.22 -18.60
CA PRO A 177 2.58 -10.72 -18.08
C PRO A 177 1.90 -11.67 -19.08
N PRO A 178 1.07 -12.62 -18.59
CA PRO A 178 0.32 -13.52 -19.47
C PRO A 178 -0.52 -12.74 -20.49
N GLY A 179 -0.43 -13.12 -21.77
CA GLY A 179 -1.21 -12.51 -22.84
C GLY A 179 -0.79 -11.09 -23.23
N CYS A 180 0.44 -10.67 -22.93
CA CYS A 180 0.99 -9.42 -23.46
C CYS A 180 1.10 -9.45 -25.00
N THR A 181 0.96 -8.29 -25.63
CA THR A 181 1.06 -8.13 -27.08
C THR A 181 2.52 -7.85 -27.45
N PRO A 182 3.16 -8.62 -28.36
CA PRO A 182 4.51 -8.32 -28.83
C PRO A 182 4.61 -6.93 -29.46
N GLU A 183 5.78 -6.31 -29.41
CA GLU A 183 6.01 -5.06 -30.13
C GLU A 183 5.87 -5.27 -31.65
N PRO A 184 5.29 -4.29 -32.38
CA PRO A 184 5.31 -4.32 -33.83
C PRO A 184 6.76 -4.40 -34.31
N VAL A 185 7.08 -5.41 -35.10
CA VAL A 185 8.39 -5.48 -35.75
C VAL A 185 8.38 -4.42 -36.86
N ASP A 186 9.04 -3.30 -36.62
CA ASP A 186 9.31 -2.33 -37.67
C ASP A 186 10.09 -3.03 -38.78
N SER A 187 9.40 -3.32 -39.88
CA SER A 187 10.02 -3.89 -41.07
C SER A 187 10.82 -2.77 -41.76
N PRO A 188 12.12 -2.96 -42.01
CA PRO A 188 12.96 -1.96 -42.67
C PRO A 188 12.53 -1.69 -44.12
#